data_AF-K2EE56-F1
#
_entry.id   AF-K2EE56-F1
#
_cell.length_a   1.000
_cell.length_b   1.000
_cell.length_c   1.000
_cell.angle_alpha   90.00
_cell.angle_beta   90.00
_cell.angle_gamma   90.00
#
_symmetry.space_group_name_H-M   'P 1'
#
loop_
_entity.id
_entity.type
_entity.pdbx_description
1 polymer ?
#
loop_
_entity_poly.entity_id
_entity_poly.type
_entity_poly.pdbx_seq_one_letter_code
_entity_poly.pdbx_strand_id
1 'polypeptide(L)'
;MALRDAALRGHSVEGATVYVTLEPCSHQGRTGPCCDALIKAGVAKVVAAIPDPNPLVGGQGFARLRARGVSVEIGPGATASRELNLGFFSRMVRKTPWVRMKVAASLDGVTALQNGSSQWITGPSARADGHAWRARACAVLTGIGTVLADDPRLDVRAVETDRQPRLVVVDSALQTPLDASLFLADRALYIYAGAENSEKRRALEERGATVVVMPDSRGKVDLVAMMRDLACREINELHVEAGSKLNGSLLRDGLVDELLVYLAPKLMGEGLGLAHMAPLADISQAYALEFHSVERVGEDLRILARLQGRDCF
;
A
#
# COMPACT_ATOMS: atom_id res chain seq x y z
N MET A 1 -22.82 -0.34 9.56
CA MET A 1 -23.22 -1.68 9.06
C MET A 1 -24.62 -1.57 8.47
N ALA A 2 -24.83 -1.98 7.21
CA ALA A 2 -26.06 -1.72 6.45
C ALA A 2 -27.34 -2.27 7.13
N LEU A 3 -27.31 -3.49 7.68
CA LEU A 3 -28.45 -4.07 8.41
C LEU A 3 -28.87 -3.20 9.60
N ARG A 4 -27.91 -2.62 10.32
CA ARG A 4 -28.20 -1.74 11.47
C ARG A 4 -28.77 -0.40 11.02
N ASP A 5 -28.29 0.16 9.92
CA ASP A 5 -28.83 1.41 9.35
C ASP A 5 -30.27 1.21 8.86
N ALA A 6 -30.56 0.11 8.15
CA ALA A 6 -31.93 -0.24 7.76
C ALA A 6 -32.87 -0.34 8.97
N ALA A 7 -32.43 -1.04 10.02
CA ALA A 7 -33.20 -1.16 11.27
C ALA A 7 -33.40 0.21 11.97
N LEU A 8 -32.37 1.06 12.03
CA LEU A 8 -32.48 2.41 12.61
C LEU A 8 -33.46 3.32 11.86
N ARG A 9 -33.61 3.08 10.55
CA ARG A 9 -34.59 3.78 9.70
C ARG A 9 -35.98 3.11 9.70
N GLY A 10 -36.18 2.07 10.50
CA GLY A 10 -37.44 1.35 10.59
C GLY A 10 -37.77 0.47 9.37
N HIS A 11 -36.78 0.14 8.55
CA HIS A 11 -36.97 -0.76 7.40
C HIS A 11 -36.78 -2.22 7.83
N SER A 12 -37.73 -3.08 7.47
CA SER A 12 -37.53 -4.53 7.54
C SER A 12 -36.60 -4.98 6.41
N VAL A 13 -35.74 -5.94 6.71
CA VAL A 13 -34.82 -6.59 5.76
C VAL A 13 -35.20 -8.05 5.50
N GLU A 14 -36.28 -8.53 6.12
CA GLU A 14 -36.80 -9.87 5.88
C GLU A 14 -37.27 -9.99 4.42
N GLY A 15 -36.84 -11.05 3.73
CA GLY A 15 -37.13 -11.25 2.31
C GLY A 15 -36.33 -10.32 1.36
N ALA A 16 -35.48 -9.43 1.87
CA ALA A 16 -34.75 -8.48 1.04
C ALA A 16 -33.61 -9.11 0.22
N THR A 17 -33.12 -8.36 -0.77
CA THR A 17 -31.87 -8.65 -1.48
C THR A 17 -30.75 -7.76 -0.95
N VAL A 18 -29.62 -8.37 -0.57
CA VAL A 18 -28.43 -7.67 -0.10
C VAL A 18 -27.35 -7.71 -1.17
N TYR A 19 -26.85 -6.53 -1.56
CA TYR A 19 -25.71 -6.39 -2.46
C TYR A 19 -24.44 -6.13 -1.64
N VAL A 20 -23.40 -6.93 -1.89
CA VAL A 20 -22.09 -6.79 -1.22
C VAL A 20 -20.96 -6.84 -2.24
N THR A 21 -19.90 -6.07 -2.01
CA THR A 21 -18.76 -6.01 -2.92
C THR A 21 -17.83 -7.22 -2.77
N LEU A 22 -17.82 -7.88 -1.62
CA LEU A 22 -17.01 -9.07 -1.34
C LEU A 22 -17.89 -10.15 -0.69
N GLU A 23 -17.51 -11.42 -0.86
CA GLU A 23 -18.17 -12.54 -0.16
C GLU A 23 -18.32 -12.26 1.35
N PRO A 24 -19.53 -12.45 1.93
CA PRO A 24 -19.72 -12.31 3.37
C PRO A 24 -18.85 -13.29 4.17
N CYS A 25 -18.07 -12.79 5.13
CA CYS A 25 -17.18 -13.63 5.93
C CYS A 25 -17.92 -14.75 6.69
N SER A 26 -17.25 -15.89 6.84
CA SER A 26 -17.75 -17.14 7.43
C SER A 26 -17.06 -17.58 8.72
N HIS A 27 -16.02 -16.86 9.16
CA HIS A 27 -15.22 -17.20 10.32
C HIS A 27 -15.45 -16.25 11.49
N GLN A 28 -15.25 -16.74 12.70
CA GLN A 28 -15.29 -15.93 13.91
C GLN A 28 -13.97 -15.14 14.03
N GLY A 29 -14.05 -13.81 13.88
CA GLY A 29 -12.93 -12.89 14.11
C GLY A 29 -13.17 -12.01 15.33
N ARG A 30 -12.80 -10.73 15.25
CA ARG A 30 -13.14 -9.71 16.25
C ARG A 30 -14.66 -9.52 16.41
N THR A 31 -15.40 -9.72 15.32
CA THR A 31 -16.86 -9.75 15.26
C THR A 31 -17.35 -11.09 14.74
N GLY A 32 -18.62 -11.41 14.95
CA GLY A 32 -19.23 -12.63 14.42
C GLY A 32 -19.34 -12.63 12.88
N PRO A 33 -19.56 -13.80 12.25
CA PRO A 33 -19.61 -13.93 10.80
C PRO A 33 -20.78 -13.17 10.17
N CYS A 34 -20.50 -12.44 9.08
CA CYS A 34 -21.52 -11.68 8.36
C CYS A 34 -22.58 -12.60 7.72
N CYS A 35 -22.21 -13.79 7.27
CA CYS A 35 -23.18 -14.74 6.73
C CYS A 35 -24.22 -15.16 7.78
N ASP A 36 -23.82 -15.38 9.03
CA ASP A 36 -24.72 -15.73 10.13
C ASP A 36 -25.66 -14.56 10.48
N ALA A 37 -25.15 -13.32 10.44
CA ALA A 37 -25.95 -12.13 10.65
C ALA A 37 -27.02 -11.95 9.56
N LEU A 38 -26.67 -12.21 8.29
CA LEU A 38 -27.60 -12.16 7.16
C LEU A 38 -28.68 -13.25 7.26
N ILE A 39 -28.29 -14.47 7.64
CA ILE A 39 -29.23 -15.58 7.90
C ILE A 39 -30.21 -15.20 9.01
N LYS A 40 -29.70 -14.70 10.14
CA LYS A 40 -30.52 -14.28 11.27
C LYS A 40 -31.48 -13.14 10.91
N ALA A 41 -31.07 -12.26 10.00
CA ALA A 41 -31.90 -11.16 9.52
C ALA A 41 -33.01 -11.59 8.54
N GLY A 42 -33.01 -12.85 8.09
CA GLY A 42 -34.06 -13.39 7.22
C GLY A 42 -34.01 -12.86 5.79
N VAL A 43 -32.84 -12.47 5.28
CA VAL A 43 -32.70 -11.98 3.89
C VAL A 43 -32.96 -13.12 2.89
N ALA A 44 -33.63 -12.84 1.78
CA ALA A 44 -33.93 -13.87 0.77
C ALA A 44 -32.77 -14.10 -0.21
N LYS A 45 -32.01 -13.04 -0.52
CA LYS A 45 -30.98 -13.08 -1.57
C LYS A 45 -29.74 -12.28 -1.19
N VAL A 46 -28.58 -12.79 -1.54
CA VAL A 46 -27.29 -12.09 -1.49
C VAL A 46 -26.69 -12.07 -2.90
N VAL A 47 -26.34 -10.89 -3.38
CA VAL A 47 -25.60 -10.68 -4.63
C VAL A 47 -24.21 -10.15 -4.26
N ALA A 48 -23.18 -10.94 -4.51
CA ALA A 48 -21.79 -10.56 -4.24
C ALA A 48 -21.04 -10.26 -5.53
N ALA A 49 -20.18 -9.25 -5.55
CA ALA A 49 -19.42 -8.92 -6.77
C ALA A 49 -18.25 -9.90 -7.02
N ILE A 50 -17.61 -10.43 -5.97
CA ILE A 50 -16.46 -11.33 -6.10
C ILE A 50 -16.35 -12.27 -4.87
N PRO A 51 -15.88 -13.53 -5.05
CA PRO A 51 -15.52 -14.41 -3.93
C PRO A 51 -14.36 -13.86 -3.08
N ASP A 52 -14.29 -14.25 -1.81
CA ASP A 52 -13.18 -13.84 -0.94
C ASP A 52 -11.96 -14.77 -1.18
N PRO A 53 -10.78 -14.24 -1.56
CA PRO A 53 -9.56 -15.02 -1.78
C PRO A 53 -8.94 -15.53 -0.47
N ASN A 54 -9.40 -15.07 0.70
CA ASN A 54 -8.91 -15.53 1.99
C ASN A 54 -9.20 -17.03 2.16
N PRO A 55 -8.18 -17.87 2.42
CA PRO A 55 -8.37 -19.31 2.63
C PRO A 55 -9.33 -19.66 3.79
N LEU A 56 -9.51 -18.75 4.75
CA LEU A 56 -10.46 -18.91 5.86
C LEU A 56 -11.92 -18.64 5.46
N VAL A 57 -12.15 -18.06 4.27
CA VAL A 57 -13.49 -17.78 3.74
C VAL A 57 -13.70 -18.59 2.47
N GLY A 58 -13.02 -18.27 1.35
CA GLY A 58 -12.92 -19.12 0.16
C GLY A 58 -14.20 -19.86 -0.26
N GLY A 59 -15.34 -19.16 -0.39
CA GLY A 59 -16.62 -19.76 -0.77
C GLY A 59 -17.47 -20.32 0.38
N GLN A 60 -16.95 -20.42 1.60
CA GLN A 60 -17.67 -20.94 2.76
C GLN A 60 -18.80 -20.02 3.22
N GLY A 61 -18.67 -18.70 3.01
CA GLY A 61 -19.73 -17.73 3.30
C GLY A 61 -20.94 -17.97 2.41
N PHE A 62 -20.68 -18.14 1.10
CA PHE A 62 -21.72 -18.50 0.14
C PHE A 62 -22.33 -19.87 0.42
N ALA A 63 -21.52 -20.88 0.75
CA ALA A 63 -22.01 -22.21 1.08
C ALA A 63 -22.96 -22.19 2.29
N ARG A 64 -22.59 -21.46 3.35
CA ARG A 64 -23.42 -21.34 4.57
C ARG A 64 -24.75 -20.63 4.31
N LEU A 65 -24.75 -19.56 3.52
CA LEU A 65 -25.97 -18.85 3.10
C LEU A 65 -26.92 -19.78 2.34
N ARG A 66 -26.41 -20.49 1.33
CA ARG A 66 -27.20 -21.45 0.54
C ARG A 66 -27.80 -22.57 1.38
N ALA A 67 -27.02 -23.10 2.33
CA ALA A 67 -27.49 -24.16 3.24
C ALA A 67 -28.65 -23.74 4.15
N ARG A 68 -28.90 -22.43 4.30
CA ARG A 68 -30.03 -21.87 5.06
C ARG A 68 -31.12 -21.28 4.18
N GLY A 69 -31.12 -21.61 2.88
CA GLY A 69 -32.16 -21.20 1.94
C GLY A 69 -32.01 -19.79 1.37
N VAL A 70 -30.91 -19.09 1.65
CA VAL A 70 -30.63 -17.78 1.05
C VAL A 70 -30.11 -17.98 -0.37
N SER A 71 -30.74 -17.34 -1.37
CA SER A 71 -30.26 -17.35 -2.75
C SER A 71 -28.94 -16.57 -2.84
N VAL A 72 -27.89 -17.15 -3.43
CA VAL A 72 -26.58 -16.50 -3.59
C VAL A 72 -26.18 -16.44 -5.06
N GLU A 73 -25.98 -15.23 -5.55
CA GLU A 73 -25.52 -14.92 -6.91
C GLU A 73 -24.19 -14.17 -6.88
N ILE A 74 -23.29 -14.49 -7.81
CA ILE A 74 -22.11 -13.67 -8.08
C ILE A 74 -22.49 -12.71 -9.22
N GLY A 75 -22.70 -11.45 -8.87
CA GLY A 75 -23.18 -10.40 -9.76
C GLY A 75 -22.04 -9.63 -10.47
N PRO A 76 -22.37 -8.57 -11.20
CA PRO A 76 -21.38 -7.73 -11.87
C PRO A 76 -20.51 -6.95 -10.89
N GLY A 77 -19.40 -6.40 -11.37
CA GLY A 77 -18.53 -5.50 -10.60
C GLY A 77 -17.30 -6.15 -9.98
N ALA A 78 -16.98 -7.41 -10.32
CA ALA A 78 -15.78 -8.10 -9.83
C ALA A 78 -14.50 -7.28 -10.00
N THR A 79 -14.27 -6.72 -11.20
CA THR A 79 -13.10 -5.89 -11.50
C THR A 79 -13.02 -4.65 -10.60
N ALA A 80 -14.12 -3.91 -10.46
CA ALA A 80 -14.17 -2.72 -9.61
C ALA A 80 -14.01 -3.06 -8.11
N SER A 81 -14.61 -4.15 -7.65
CA SER A 81 -14.46 -4.61 -6.26
C SER A 81 -13.02 -5.03 -5.95
N ARG A 82 -12.38 -5.73 -6.90
CA ARG A 82 -10.97 -6.09 -6.80
C ARG A 82 -10.08 -4.86 -6.75
N GLU A 83 -10.34 -3.88 -7.62
CA GLU A 83 -9.62 -2.61 -7.66
C GLU A 83 -9.65 -1.86 -6.32
N LEU A 84 -10.82 -1.82 -5.68
CA LEU A 84 -10.98 -1.22 -4.34
C LEU A 84 -10.09 -1.90 -3.28
N ASN A 85 -9.72 -3.17 -3.46
CA ASN A 85 -9.11 -4.02 -2.45
C ASN A 85 -7.79 -4.67 -2.92
N LEU A 86 -7.08 -4.12 -3.92
CA LEU A 86 -5.89 -4.74 -4.52
C LEU A 86 -4.85 -5.20 -3.50
N GLY A 87 -4.60 -4.40 -2.47
CA GLY A 87 -3.70 -4.78 -1.38
C GLY A 87 -4.13 -6.02 -0.62
N PHE A 88 -5.43 -6.16 -0.35
CA PHE A 88 -5.99 -7.33 0.32
C PHE A 88 -5.86 -8.58 -0.57
N PHE A 89 -6.26 -8.47 -1.84
CA PHE A 89 -6.12 -9.58 -2.78
C PHE A 89 -4.66 -9.99 -2.97
N SER A 90 -3.75 -9.02 -3.12
CA SER A 90 -2.31 -9.28 -3.20
C SER A 90 -1.80 -10.05 -1.98
N ARG A 91 -2.17 -9.59 -0.78
CA ARG A 91 -1.74 -10.25 0.46
C ARG A 91 -2.32 -11.66 0.60
N MET A 92 -3.58 -11.87 0.20
CA MET A 92 -4.23 -13.18 0.30
C MET A 92 -3.69 -14.17 -0.74
N VAL A 93 -3.45 -13.73 -1.98
CA VAL A 93 -3.05 -14.59 -3.09
C VAL A 93 -1.52 -14.67 -3.22
N ARG A 94 -0.84 -13.54 -3.35
CA ARG A 94 0.62 -13.44 -3.56
C ARG A 94 1.44 -13.46 -2.27
N LYS A 95 0.80 -13.39 -1.10
CA LYS A 95 1.45 -13.34 0.24
C LYS A 95 2.44 -12.17 0.40
N THR A 96 2.18 -11.09 -0.34
CA THR A 96 2.97 -9.85 -0.30
C THR A 96 2.03 -8.64 -0.42
N PRO A 97 2.37 -7.47 0.14
CA PRO A 97 1.60 -6.26 -0.03
C PRO A 97 1.50 -5.87 -1.52
N TRP A 98 0.48 -5.09 -1.85
CA TRP A 98 0.47 -4.33 -3.09
C TRP A 98 1.32 -3.07 -2.91
N VAL A 99 2.33 -2.89 -3.77
CA VAL A 99 3.38 -1.87 -3.61
C VAL A 99 3.20 -0.73 -4.62
N ARG A 100 2.90 0.45 -4.08
CA ARG A 100 2.76 1.71 -4.84
C ARG A 100 4.00 2.57 -4.67
N MET A 101 4.79 2.76 -5.72
CA MET A 101 5.94 3.65 -5.70
C MET A 101 5.55 5.06 -6.11
N LYS A 102 5.61 6.00 -5.17
CA LYS A 102 5.31 7.39 -5.42
C LYS A 102 6.57 8.16 -5.81
N VAL A 103 6.44 8.96 -6.87
CA VAL A 103 7.51 9.81 -7.40
C VAL A 103 6.95 11.22 -7.62
N ALA A 104 7.71 12.25 -7.28
CA ALA A 104 7.45 13.62 -7.72
C ALA A 104 8.63 14.05 -8.58
N ALA A 105 8.36 14.46 -9.81
CA ALA A 105 9.38 14.80 -10.80
C ALA A 105 8.97 16.03 -11.61
N SER A 106 9.95 16.65 -12.25
CA SER A 106 9.74 17.58 -13.36
C SER A 106 9.22 16.85 -14.60
N LEU A 107 8.78 17.59 -15.62
CA LEU A 107 8.25 17.03 -16.87
C LEU A 107 9.28 16.19 -17.62
N ASP A 108 10.56 16.53 -17.50
CA ASP A 108 11.71 15.79 -18.01
C ASP A 108 12.20 14.66 -17.07
N GLY A 109 11.44 14.33 -16.01
CA GLY A 109 11.65 13.13 -15.20
C GLY A 109 12.69 13.26 -14.08
N VAL A 110 13.10 14.49 -13.73
CA VAL A 110 14.08 14.76 -12.68
C VAL A 110 13.40 14.87 -11.32
N THR A 111 13.92 14.15 -10.33
CA THR A 111 13.40 14.09 -8.94
C THR A 111 14.24 14.88 -7.95
N ALA A 112 15.47 15.20 -8.31
CA ALA A 112 16.37 16.09 -7.56
C ALA A 112 17.49 16.56 -8.49
N LEU A 113 18.08 17.72 -8.21
CA LEU A 113 19.31 18.15 -8.84
C LEU A 113 20.49 17.25 -8.44
N GLN A 114 21.61 17.32 -9.15
CA GLN A 114 22.83 16.54 -8.83
C GLN A 114 23.36 16.80 -7.41
N ASN A 115 23.11 17.99 -6.86
CA ASN A 115 23.45 18.35 -5.48
C ASN A 115 22.44 17.85 -4.43
N GLY A 116 21.41 17.10 -4.84
CA GLY A 116 20.37 16.54 -3.98
C GLY A 116 19.19 17.47 -3.71
N SER A 117 19.23 18.73 -4.14
CA SER A 117 18.11 19.67 -3.94
C SER A 117 16.87 19.23 -4.72
N SER A 118 15.74 19.08 -4.01
CA SER A 118 14.49 18.50 -4.54
C SER A 118 13.22 19.24 -4.09
N GLN A 119 13.34 20.23 -3.19
CA GLN A 119 12.21 20.94 -2.62
C GLN A 119 12.09 22.36 -3.21
N TRP A 120 10.97 22.78 -3.80
CA TRP A 120 9.75 22.01 -4.13
C TRP A 120 9.60 21.86 -5.64
N ILE A 121 9.65 20.62 -6.13
CA ILE A 121 9.36 20.30 -7.53
C ILE A 121 7.86 20.45 -7.82
N THR A 122 7.00 19.70 -7.14
CA THR A 122 5.53 19.76 -7.33
C THR A 122 4.84 20.76 -6.41
N GLY A 123 3.65 21.20 -6.81
CA GLY A 123 2.84 22.20 -6.12
C GLY A 123 2.15 21.71 -4.85
N PRO A 124 1.55 22.62 -4.06
CA PRO A 124 0.85 22.29 -2.82
C PRO A 124 -0.32 21.32 -3.02
N SER A 125 -1.08 21.44 -4.12
CA SER A 125 -2.20 20.54 -4.42
C SER A 125 -1.74 19.10 -4.61
N ALA A 126 -0.65 18.87 -5.35
CA ALA A 126 -0.05 17.54 -5.51
C ALA A 126 0.49 16.98 -4.18
N ARG A 127 1.04 17.83 -3.32
CA ARG A 127 1.49 17.40 -1.97
C ARG A 127 0.32 17.01 -1.08
N ALA A 128 -0.79 17.74 -1.13
CA ALA A 128 -2.02 17.40 -0.40
C ALA A 128 -2.63 16.08 -0.91
N ASP A 129 -2.67 15.88 -2.22
CA ASP A 129 -3.10 14.61 -2.82
C ASP A 129 -2.20 13.44 -2.40
N GLY A 130 -0.88 13.65 -2.36
CA GLY A 130 0.08 12.67 -1.80
C GLY A 130 -0.25 12.27 -0.36
N HIS A 131 -0.76 13.18 0.47
CA HIS A 131 -1.23 12.83 1.82
C HIS A 131 -2.49 11.95 1.81
N ALA A 132 -3.39 12.10 0.85
CA ALA A 132 -4.53 11.19 0.68
C ALA A 132 -4.06 9.77 0.33
N TRP A 133 -3.04 9.63 -0.52
CA TRP A 133 -2.43 8.34 -0.83
C TRP A 133 -1.71 7.70 0.36
N ARG A 134 -1.04 8.50 1.19
CA ARG A 134 -0.50 8.02 2.48
C ARG A 134 -1.60 7.54 3.41
N ALA A 135 -2.71 8.27 3.51
CA ALA A 135 -3.84 7.92 4.38
C ALA A 135 -4.50 6.59 3.99
N ARG A 136 -4.57 6.31 2.69
CA ARG A 136 -5.03 5.04 2.14
C ARG A 136 -4.13 3.86 2.54
N ALA A 137 -2.82 4.08 2.62
CA ALA A 137 -1.85 3.01 2.77
C ALA A 137 -1.87 2.36 4.17
N CYS A 138 -1.47 1.09 4.24
CA CYS A 138 -1.23 0.45 5.54
C CYS A 138 0.08 0.94 6.15
N ALA A 139 1.10 1.12 5.31
CA ALA A 139 2.40 1.66 5.68
C ALA A 139 3.03 2.53 4.58
N VAL A 140 3.90 3.45 5.00
CA VAL A 140 4.81 4.20 4.13
C VAL A 140 6.22 3.59 4.27
N LEU A 141 6.90 3.33 3.15
CA LEU A 141 8.27 2.84 3.08
C LEU A 141 9.20 3.98 2.66
N THR A 142 10.31 4.15 3.35
CA THR A 142 11.43 4.97 2.90
C THR A 142 12.77 4.28 3.12
N GLY A 143 13.84 4.87 2.56
CA GLY A 143 15.21 4.43 2.80
C GLY A 143 15.93 5.38 3.76
N ILE A 144 16.93 4.87 4.47
CA ILE A 144 17.78 5.66 5.37
C ILE A 144 18.38 6.91 4.70
N GLY A 145 18.73 6.84 3.42
CA GLY A 145 19.27 7.99 2.69
C GLY A 145 18.31 9.19 2.65
N THR A 146 17.00 8.94 2.50
CA THR A 146 15.97 9.99 2.56
C THR A 146 15.80 10.51 3.97
N VAL A 147 15.87 9.64 4.99
CA VAL A 147 15.82 10.06 6.40
C VAL A 147 16.97 11.01 6.74
N LEU A 148 18.19 10.67 6.32
CA LEU A 148 19.38 11.48 6.58
C LEU A 148 19.38 12.81 5.81
N ALA A 149 18.81 12.84 4.60
CA ALA A 149 18.81 14.04 3.75
C ALA A 149 17.70 15.03 4.13
N ASP A 150 16.50 14.52 4.45
CA ASP A 150 15.29 15.35 4.54
C ASP A 150 14.67 15.42 5.94
N ASP A 151 15.15 14.61 6.90
CA ASP A 151 14.53 14.36 8.22
C ASP A 151 12.99 14.34 8.18
N PRO A 152 12.38 13.48 7.34
CA PRO A 152 10.97 13.58 7.04
C PRO A 152 10.13 12.90 8.13
N ARG A 153 8.97 13.50 8.43
CA ARG A 153 7.96 12.86 9.29
C ARG A 153 7.24 11.68 8.61
N LEU A 154 7.02 11.76 7.30
CA LEU A 154 6.26 10.77 6.49
C LEU A 154 4.89 10.39 7.08
N ASP A 155 4.21 11.35 7.69
CA ASP A 155 2.86 11.22 8.23
C ASP A 155 1.79 11.76 7.28
N VAL A 156 0.54 11.61 7.70
CA VAL A 156 -0.65 12.21 7.08
C VAL A 156 -1.07 13.42 7.90
N ARG A 157 -1.06 14.61 7.30
CA ARG A 157 -1.40 15.88 7.98
C ARG A 157 -2.16 16.89 7.15
N ALA A 158 -2.31 16.65 5.84
CA ALA A 158 -3.02 17.57 4.93
C ALA A 158 -4.45 17.12 4.62
N VAL A 159 -4.88 15.96 5.15
CA VAL A 159 -6.24 15.42 5.02
C VAL A 159 -6.66 14.82 6.36
N GLU A 160 -7.96 14.79 6.62
CA GLU A 160 -8.50 14.06 7.77
C GLU A 160 -8.16 12.58 7.66
N THR A 161 -7.71 11.98 8.76
CA THR A 161 -7.37 10.57 8.82
C THR A 161 -7.68 10.01 10.20
N ASP A 162 -8.37 8.88 10.24
CA ASP A 162 -8.65 8.17 11.49
C ASP A 162 -7.42 7.43 12.02
N ARG A 163 -6.42 7.17 11.15
CA ARG A 163 -5.25 6.36 11.49
C ARG A 163 -4.03 6.79 10.68
N GLN A 164 -2.89 6.98 11.35
CA GLN A 164 -1.61 7.14 10.67
C GLN A 164 -1.15 5.83 10.02
N PRO A 165 -0.62 5.86 8.77
CA PRO A 165 0.05 4.70 8.21
C PRO A 165 1.28 4.37 9.06
N ARG A 166 1.60 3.08 9.19
CA ARG A 166 2.85 2.65 9.86
C ARG A 166 4.03 3.14 9.03
N LEU A 167 5.18 3.37 9.64
CA LEU A 167 6.39 3.75 8.91
C LEU A 167 7.36 2.58 8.83
N VAL A 168 7.94 2.37 7.65
CA VAL A 168 8.97 1.35 7.41
C VAL A 168 10.21 2.04 6.86
N VAL A 169 11.36 1.79 7.47
CA VAL A 169 12.66 2.32 7.03
C VAL A 169 13.57 1.15 6.66
N VAL A 170 14.12 1.21 5.45
CA VAL A 170 15.21 0.32 5.03
C VAL A 170 16.54 0.97 5.39
N ASP A 171 17.23 0.40 6.37
CA ASP A 171 18.44 0.95 6.97
C ASP A 171 19.45 -0.17 7.23
N SER A 172 20.20 -0.56 6.20
CA SER A 172 21.06 -1.74 6.26
C SER A 172 22.09 -1.70 7.40
N ALA A 173 22.52 -0.52 7.84
CA ALA A 173 23.57 -0.33 8.84
C ALA A 173 23.07 0.34 10.13
N LEU A 174 21.76 0.43 10.34
CA LEU A 174 21.13 1.05 11.52
C LEU A 174 21.59 2.50 11.76
N GLN A 175 21.74 3.29 10.70
CA GLN A 175 22.19 4.69 10.76
C GLN A 175 21.10 5.69 11.17
N THR A 176 19.85 5.24 11.35
CA THR A 176 18.71 6.10 11.73
C THR A 176 19.05 6.94 12.97
N PRO A 177 19.02 8.29 12.88
CA PRO A 177 19.27 9.16 14.03
C PRO A 177 18.22 8.95 15.12
N LEU A 178 18.62 9.02 16.40
CA LEU A 178 17.70 8.80 17.54
C LEU A 178 16.74 9.97 17.78
N ASP A 179 17.09 11.12 17.22
CA ASP A 179 16.38 12.40 17.23
C ASP A 179 15.61 12.68 15.94
N ALA A 180 15.57 11.73 15.00
CA ALA A 180 14.88 11.89 13.72
C ALA A 180 13.37 12.18 13.91
N SER A 181 12.82 13.07 13.08
CA SER A 181 11.42 13.52 13.11
C SER A 181 10.40 12.41 12.82
N LEU A 182 10.86 11.22 12.43
CA LEU A 182 10.03 10.05 12.15
C LEU A 182 9.50 9.33 13.41
N PHE A 183 10.03 9.62 14.60
CA PHE A 183 9.50 9.08 15.85
C PHE A 183 8.25 9.86 16.28
N LEU A 184 7.08 9.36 15.90
CA LEU A 184 5.78 9.92 16.28
C LEU A 184 5.06 9.01 17.27
N ALA A 185 4.37 9.61 18.24
CA ALA A 185 3.50 8.88 19.16
C ALA A 185 2.39 8.13 18.40
N ASP A 186 1.98 6.98 18.92
CA ASP A 186 0.88 6.15 18.41
C ASP A 186 1.01 5.70 16.94
N ARG A 187 2.23 5.77 16.37
CA ARG A 187 2.55 5.28 15.03
C ARG A 187 3.66 4.23 15.09
N ALA A 188 3.33 3.00 14.71
CA ALA A 188 4.32 1.93 14.62
C ALA A 188 5.40 2.28 13.58
N LEU A 189 6.67 2.10 13.97
CA LEU A 189 7.86 2.28 13.15
C LEU A 189 8.63 0.96 13.07
N TYR A 190 8.84 0.45 11.85
CA TYR A 190 9.66 -0.72 11.58
C TYR A 190 10.96 -0.30 10.90
N ILE A 191 12.10 -0.76 11.41
CA ILE A 191 13.41 -0.52 10.79
C ILE A 191 13.99 -1.88 10.39
N TYR A 192 14.19 -2.09 9.10
CA TYR A 192 14.81 -3.31 8.58
C TYR A 192 16.30 -3.07 8.34
N ALA A 193 17.13 -3.95 8.90
CA ALA A 193 18.58 -3.87 8.84
C ALA A 193 19.21 -5.06 8.13
N GLY A 194 20.37 -4.84 7.49
CA GLY A 194 21.14 -5.85 6.77
C GLY A 194 22.34 -6.35 7.58
N ALA A 195 22.55 -5.81 8.78
CA ALA A 195 23.59 -6.21 9.71
C ALA A 195 23.09 -6.01 11.14
N GLU A 196 23.64 -6.80 12.07
CA GLU A 196 23.37 -6.66 13.49
C GLU A 196 24.18 -5.49 14.08
N ASN A 197 23.54 -4.71 14.96
CA ASN A 197 24.19 -3.72 15.80
C ASN A 197 23.36 -3.59 17.08
N SER A 198 23.68 -4.40 18.08
CA SER A 198 22.87 -4.57 19.29
C SER A 198 22.69 -3.28 20.09
N GLU A 199 23.74 -2.46 20.19
CA GLU A 199 23.69 -1.18 20.91
C GLU A 199 22.73 -0.20 20.21
N LYS A 200 22.93 0.01 18.90
CA LYS A 200 22.11 0.95 18.13
C LYS A 200 20.67 0.45 18.00
N ARG A 201 20.48 -0.86 17.84
CA ARG A 201 19.16 -1.51 17.85
C ARG A 201 18.42 -1.23 19.14
N ARG A 202 19.05 -1.48 20.31
CA ARG A 202 18.44 -1.21 21.62
C ARG A 202 18.05 0.26 21.75
N ALA A 203 18.94 1.18 21.37
CA ALA A 203 18.65 2.61 21.43
C ALA A 203 17.46 3.02 20.54
N LEU A 204 17.32 2.42 19.35
CA LEU A 204 16.16 2.66 18.46
C LEU A 204 14.87 2.05 19.03
N GLU A 205 14.96 0.87 19.64
CA GLU A 205 13.82 0.20 20.30
C GLU A 205 13.35 1.00 21.53
N GLU A 206 14.26 1.59 22.30
CA GLU A 206 13.94 2.53 23.40
C GLU A 206 13.23 3.81 22.92
N ARG A 207 13.43 4.21 21.66
CA ARG A 207 12.68 5.29 21.02
C ARG A 207 11.31 4.85 20.46
N GLY A 208 10.98 3.56 20.56
CA GLY A 208 9.70 2.99 20.14
C GLY A 208 9.71 2.35 18.74
N ALA A 209 10.87 2.19 18.09
CA ALA A 209 10.97 1.42 16.85
C ALA A 209 10.91 -0.09 17.12
N THR A 210 10.43 -0.86 16.16
CA THR A 210 10.68 -2.30 16.07
C THR A 210 11.78 -2.53 15.05
N VAL A 211 12.94 -3.04 15.47
CA VAL A 211 14.05 -3.34 14.56
C VAL A 211 14.03 -4.80 14.14
N VAL A 212 14.15 -5.07 12.84
CA VAL A 212 14.19 -6.42 12.25
C VAL A 212 15.46 -6.59 11.44
N VAL A 213 16.35 -7.46 11.90
CA VAL A 213 17.59 -7.80 11.18
C VAL A 213 17.29 -8.89 10.15
N MET A 214 17.47 -8.59 8.87
CA MET A 214 17.07 -9.41 7.73
C MET A 214 18.07 -9.27 6.57
N PRO A 215 19.28 -9.83 6.70
CA PRO A 215 20.34 -9.70 5.71
C PRO A 215 20.07 -10.51 4.44
N ASP A 216 20.39 -9.95 3.28
CA ASP A 216 20.66 -10.69 2.04
C ASP A 216 22.12 -11.18 2.01
N SER A 217 22.50 -11.89 0.94
CA SER A 217 23.87 -12.40 0.75
C SER A 217 24.95 -11.32 0.62
N ARG A 218 24.57 -10.04 0.52
CA ARG A 218 25.47 -8.87 0.39
C ARG A 218 25.48 -8.00 1.65
N GLY A 219 24.84 -8.44 2.74
CA GLY A 219 24.70 -7.64 3.96
C GLY A 219 23.80 -6.41 3.79
N LYS A 220 22.92 -6.42 2.78
CA LYS A 220 21.82 -5.47 2.63
C LYS A 220 20.54 -6.09 3.19
N VAL A 221 19.45 -5.34 3.21
CA VAL A 221 18.15 -5.91 3.60
C VAL A 221 17.64 -6.82 2.48
N ASP A 222 17.24 -8.05 2.80
CA ASP A 222 16.48 -8.90 1.88
C ASP A 222 15.07 -8.32 1.70
N LEU A 223 14.89 -7.56 0.61
CA LEU A 223 13.63 -6.88 0.33
C LEU A 223 12.48 -7.86 0.06
N VAL A 224 12.75 -9.05 -0.48
CA VAL A 224 11.72 -10.07 -0.74
C VAL A 224 11.21 -10.65 0.57
N ALA A 225 12.13 -11.01 1.48
CA ALA A 225 11.78 -11.45 2.82
C ALA A 225 11.05 -10.34 3.62
N MET A 226 11.47 -9.07 3.45
CA MET A 226 10.81 -7.93 4.08
C MET A 226 9.35 -7.81 3.63
N MET A 227 9.05 -7.94 2.33
CA MET A 227 7.67 -7.90 1.84
C MET A 227 6.80 -9.01 2.46
N ARG A 228 7.35 -10.22 2.65
CA ARG A 228 6.63 -11.33 3.32
C ARG A 228 6.36 -11.03 4.78
N ASP A 229 7.35 -10.51 5.51
CA ASP A 229 7.17 -10.11 6.91
C ASP A 229 6.12 -8.98 7.05
N LEU A 230 6.14 -7.99 6.15
CA LEU A 230 5.11 -6.95 6.10
C LEU A 230 3.71 -7.53 5.82
N ALA A 231 3.57 -8.53 4.95
CA ALA A 231 2.31 -9.23 4.74
C ALA A 231 1.83 -9.97 6.01
N CYS A 232 2.74 -10.61 6.75
CA CYS A 232 2.42 -11.22 8.04
C CYS A 232 1.96 -10.19 9.09
N ARG A 233 2.46 -8.94 9.00
CA ARG A 233 2.00 -7.80 9.80
C ARG A 233 0.72 -7.14 9.29
N GLU A 234 0.02 -7.80 8.37
CA GLU A 234 -1.23 -7.35 7.77
C GLU A 234 -1.14 -6.03 6.99
N ILE A 235 0.03 -5.75 6.41
CA ILE A 235 0.19 -4.66 5.45
C ILE A 235 -0.40 -5.12 4.11
N ASN A 236 -1.57 -4.57 3.76
CA ASN A 236 -2.21 -4.79 2.46
C ASN A 236 -1.60 -3.91 1.37
N GLU A 237 -1.51 -2.59 1.61
CA GLU A 237 -0.93 -1.62 0.68
C GLU A 237 0.33 -0.98 1.31
N LEU A 238 1.44 -1.00 0.57
CA LEU A 238 2.71 -0.36 0.92
C LEU A 238 2.97 0.82 -0.02
N HIS A 239 3.06 2.03 0.54
CA HIS A 239 3.34 3.26 -0.20
C HIS A 239 4.82 3.62 -0.11
N VAL A 240 5.56 3.60 -1.22
CA VAL A 240 7.00 3.87 -1.22
C VAL A 240 7.25 5.33 -1.57
N GLU A 241 7.92 6.02 -0.64
CA GLU A 241 8.48 7.36 -0.82
C GLU A 241 9.96 7.32 -0.41
N ALA A 242 10.81 6.95 -1.35
CA ALA A 242 12.22 6.73 -1.12
C ALA A 242 13.09 7.34 -2.23
N GLY A 243 14.38 7.47 -1.93
CA GLY A 243 15.38 7.89 -2.90
C GLY A 243 15.61 6.86 -4.02
N SER A 244 16.25 7.33 -5.10
CA SER A 244 16.47 6.59 -6.35
C SER A 244 17.12 5.21 -6.17
N LYS A 245 18.03 5.03 -5.21
CA LYS A 245 18.70 3.75 -4.94
C LYS A 245 17.76 2.66 -4.44
N LEU A 246 16.87 2.98 -3.49
CA LEU A 246 15.89 2.01 -2.98
C LEU A 246 14.83 1.74 -4.03
N ASN A 247 14.37 2.78 -4.75
CA ASN A 247 13.44 2.61 -5.86
C ASN A 247 13.98 1.67 -6.95
N GLY A 248 15.24 1.87 -7.35
CA GLY A 248 15.91 0.99 -8.31
C GLY A 248 16.04 -0.45 -7.82
N SER A 249 16.24 -0.65 -6.51
CA SER A 249 16.31 -2.00 -5.94
C SER A 249 14.96 -2.70 -5.94
N LEU A 250 13.88 -2.00 -5.56
CA LEU A 250 12.52 -2.55 -5.60
C LEU A 250 12.09 -2.89 -7.03
N LEU A 251 12.40 -2.05 -8.02
CA LEU A 251 12.08 -2.32 -9.43
C LEU A 251 12.85 -3.54 -9.96
N ARG A 252 14.17 -3.57 -9.73
CA ARG A 252 15.03 -4.68 -10.16
C ARG A 252 14.59 -6.01 -9.57
N ASP A 253 14.19 -6.00 -8.29
CA ASP A 253 13.78 -7.21 -7.58
C ASP A 253 12.29 -7.58 -7.86
N GLY A 254 11.61 -6.85 -8.76
CA GLY A 254 10.23 -7.13 -9.17
C GLY A 254 9.21 -6.94 -8.05
N LEU A 255 9.45 -5.98 -7.15
CA LEU A 255 8.66 -5.74 -5.95
C LEU A 255 7.72 -4.54 -6.05
N VAL A 256 7.73 -3.82 -7.16
CA VAL A 256 6.80 -2.70 -7.43
C VAL A 256 5.63 -3.22 -8.24
N ASP A 257 4.42 -2.78 -7.90
CA ASP A 257 3.21 -3.13 -8.64
C ASP A 257 2.72 -1.96 -9.50
N GLU A 258 2.79 -0.75 -8.96
CA GLU A 258 2.37 0.45 -9.67
C GLU A 258 3.24 1.67 -9.31
N LEU A 259 3.29 2.61 -10.24
CA LEU A 259 3.92 3.91 -10.11
C LEU A 259 2.83 4.97 -9.95
N LEU A 260 2.95 5.78 -8.90
CA LEU A 260 2.16 6.99 -8.68
C LEU A 260 3.06 8.20 -8.92
N VAL A 261 3.08 8.69 -10.15
CA VAL A 261 4.00 9.74 -10.59
C VAL A 261 3.29 11.08 -10.62
N TYR A 262 3.86 12.07 -9.94
CA TYR A 262 3.46 13.46 -10.06
C TYR A 262 4.46 14.20 -10.95
N LEU A 263 3.99 14.78 -12.05
CA LEU A 263 4.80 15.58 -12.97
C LEU A 263 4.47 17.06 -12.84
N ALA A 264 5.44 17.83 -12.41
CA ALA A 264 5.37 19.29 -12.41
C ALA A 264 5.63 19.84 -13.82
N PRO A 265 4.98 20.94 -14.23
CA PRO A 265 5.22 21.61 -15.51
C PRO A 265 6.56 22.39 -15.49
N LYS A 266 7.67 21.69 -15.25
CA LYS A 266 9.04 22.21 -15.10
C LYS A 266 10.01 21.37 -15.92
N LEU A 267 11.10 21.99 -16.38
CA LEU A 267 12.27 21.32 -16.93
C LEU A 267 13.45 21.60 -16.01
N MET A 268 14.22 20.58 -15.66
CA MET A 268 15.34 20.67 -14.71
C MET A 268 16.67 20.20 -15.30
N GLY A 269 16.68 19.58 -16.47
CA GLY A 269 17.89 19.12 -17.16
C GLY A 269 18.47 17.87 -16.51
N GLU A 270 19.77 17.88 -16.22
CA GLU A 270 20.43 16.73 -15.61
C GLU A 270 20.20 16.66 -14.09
N GLY A 271 19.85 15.48 -13.60
CA GLY A 271 19.67 15.23 -12.17
C GLY A 271 19.39 13.77 -11.86
N LEU A 272 18.82 13.52 -10.69
CA LEU A 272 18.43 12.18 -10.27
C LEU A 272 17.09 11.79 -10.88
N GLY A 273 17.03 10.64 -11.55
CA GLY A 273 15.77 10.07 -12.05
C GLY A 273 14.96 9.34 -10.97
N LEU A 274 13.79 8.82 -11.36
CA LEU A 274 12.85 8.12 -10.48
C LEU A 274 13.47 6.95 -9.69
N ALA A 275 14.44 6.28 -10.31
CA ALA A 275 15.09 5.09 -9.82
C ALA A 275 16.49 5.00 -10.43
N HIS A 276 17.44 4.50 -9.65
CA HIS A 276 18.76 4.18 -10.16
C HIS A 276 18.71 2.83 -10.87
N MET A 277 18.57 2.86 -12.19
CA MET A 277 18.50 1.69 -13.06
C MET A 277 19.83 1.51 -13.80
N ALA A 278 20.23 0.26 -14.01
CA ALA A 278 21.34 -0.03 -14.91
C ALA A 278 20.97 0.41 -16.34
N PRO A 279 21.94 0.89 -17.14
CA PRO A 279 21.68 1.21 -18.53
C PRO A 279 21.17 -0.03 -19.26
N LEU A 280 20.10 0.14 -20.02
CA LEU A 280 19.56 -0.92 -20.86
C LEU A 280 20.39 -1.01 -22.15
N ALA A 281 20.68 -2.23 -22.58
CA ALA A 281 21.35 -2.49 -23.85
C ALA A 281 20.35 -2.60 -25.01
N ASP A 282 19.09 -2.91 -24.71
CA ASP A 282 18.02 -3.09 -25.68
C ASP A 282 16.69 -2.52 -25.15
N ILE A 283 15.89 -1.91 -26.03
CA ILE A 283 14.63 -1.25 -25.66
C ILE A 283 13.59 -2.24 -25.12
N SER A 284 13.65 -3.52 -25.51
CA SER A 284 12.76 -4.57 -24.99
C SER A 284 12.99 -4.90 -23.52
N GLN A 285 14.11 -4.47 -22.95
CA GLN A 285 14.40 -4.59 -21.52
C GLN A 285 13.67 -3.53 -20.68
N ALA A 286 13.02 -2.56 -21.33
CA ALA A 286 12.24 -1.54 -20.64
C ALA A 286 11.05 -2.18 -19.90
N TYR A 287 10.74 -1.64 -18.72
CA TYR A 287 9.56 -2.04 -17.99
C TYR A 287 8.30 -1.58 -18.74
N ALA A 288 7.50 -2.54 -19.21
CA ALA A 288 6.20 -2.25 -19.80
C ALA A 288 5.22 -1.76 -18.73
N LEU A 289 4.58 -0.62 -19.01
CA LEU A 289 3.62 0.03 -18.11
C LEU A 289 2.28 0.23 -18.82
N GLU A 290 1.20 0.12 -18.05
CA GLU A 290 -0.17 0.42 -18.49
C GLU A 290 -0.70 1.61 -17.69
N PHE A 291 -1.14 2.68 -18.37
CA PHE A 291 -1.74 3.83 -17.70
C PHE A 291 -3.14 3.48 -17.20
N HIS A 292 -3.31 3.52 -15.90
CA HIS A 292 -4.60 3.29 -15.25
C HIS A 292 -5.39 4.59 -15.07
N SER A 293 -4.70 5.69 -14.76
CA SER A 293 -5.32 7.03 -14.72
C SER A 293 -4.29 8.12 -14.98
N VAL A 294 -4.76 9.23 -15.55
CA VAL A 294 -4.00 10.48 -15.72
C VAL A 294 -4.93 11.64 -15.35
N GLU A 295 -4.59 12.37 -14.29
CA GLU A 295 -5.42 13.43 -13.74
C GLU A 295 -4.61 14.70 -13.52
N ARG A 296 -5.24 15.87 -13.67
CA ARG A 296 -4.65 17.14 -13.25
C ARG A 296 -4.90 17.35 -11.76
N VAL A 297 -3.86 17.69 -11.01
CA VAL A 297 -3.95 18.00 -9.58
C VAL A 297 -3.35 19.38 -9.34
N GLY A 298 -4.20 20.40 -9.40
CA GLY A 298 -3.74 21.79 -9.51
C GLY A 298 -3.00 22.01 -10.82
N GLU A 299 -1.73 22.42 -10.74
CA GLU A 299 -0.87 22.65 -11.91
C GLU A 299 -0.05 21.42 -12.32
N ASP A 300 0.01 20.39 -11.47
CA ASP A 300 0.75 19.15 -11.74
C ASP A 300 -0.15 18.10 -12.42
N LEU A 301 0.46 17.10 -13.04
CA LEU A 301 -0.21 15.86 -13.46
C LEU A 301 0.05 14.75 -12.45
N ARG A 302 -0.96 13.93 -12.15
CA ARG A 302 -0.84 12.66 -11.43
C ARG A 302 -1.11 11.53 -12.39
N ILE A 303 -0.16 10.63 -12.53
CA ILE A 303 -0.21 9.45 -13.38
C ILE A 303 -0.16 8.22 -12.49
N LEU A 304 -1.16 7.35 -12.60
CA LEU A 304 -1.11 6.01 -12.03
C LEU A 304 -0.83 5.02 -13.16
N ALA A 305 0.34 4.39 -13.13
CA ALA A 305 0.76 3.41 -14.13
C ALA A 305 1.07 2.07 -13.46
N ARG A 306 0.60 0.95 -14.03
CA ARG A 306 0.89 -0.39 -13.52
C ARG A 306 1.97 -1.06 -14.31
N LEU A 307 2.82 -1.80 -13.63
CA LEU A 307 3.73 -2.74 -14.30
C LEU A 307 2.92 -3.90 -14.86
N GLN A 308 3.12 -4.20 -16.14
CA GLN A 308 2.32 -5.19 -16.85
C GLN A 308 2.39 -6.58 -16.17
N GLY A 309 1.23 -7.22 -16.01
CA GLY A 309 1.11 -8.55 -15.41
C GLY A 309 1.17 -8.60 -13.88
N ARG A 310 1.41 -7.47 -13.19
CA ARG A 310 1.48 -7.45 -11.72
C ARG A 310 0.15 -7.71 -11.04
N ASP A 311 -0.95 -7.39 -11.70
CA ASP A 311 -2.32 -7.63 -11.25
C ASP A 311 -2.95 -8.89 -11.86
N CYS A 312 -2.17 -9.79 -12.47
CA CYS A 312 -2.64 -11.09 -12.94
C CYS A 312 -2.54 -12.15 -11.83
N PHE A 313 -3.47 -12.12 -10.87
CA PHE A 313 -3.59 -13.09 -9.78
C PHE A 313 -5.01 -13.16 -9.22
#